data_AF-A0A7W0WXT2-F1
#
_entry.id   AF-A0A7W0WXT2-F1
#
_cell.length_a   1.000
_cell.length_b   1.000
_cell.length_c   1.000
_cell.angle_alpha   90.00
_cell.angle_beta   90.00
_cell.angle_gamma   90.00
#
_symmetry.space_group_name_H-M   'P 1'
#
loop_
_entity.id
_entity.type
_entity.pdbx_description
1 polymer ?
#
loop_
_entity_poly.entity_id
_entity_poly.type
_entity_poly.pdbx_seq_one_letter_code
_entity_poly.pdbx_strand_id
1 'polypeptide(L)'
;PRLFEGLSTFAASWRYNEAGFGLVSAAVGDRAARIAIGIGLMMLVTVLAWRARRQALPIGAVTWAFTALVVMAPALNPWYVAWLLPFAVVVGARSITLLTITVLGYYTIAFFERDVLVRVVEFVPPLVVAIGVRVTGWRRCCLVLTLVAAASDAVAQPRIRKLEIEGLDRTREAIARRELIVREGDPYDEARIEESAQRLRNTLLFSRVTSRITNTESGDVDVAIAVDEKWTTIPIVRVAGGGGTTVVNLGAYDINVLGSYVELGGQYENVGGAHSGVAWIRDPRFLGRRLLVGADVWSVTRIRRSYTRSGELEGAYALQRKKLNGFVESELHPKFRIGGGAELDVDSFDDQHLEQADLDANMRTGLAFPEDARTVLVRLTARAGRLDHDNYLVSGATAALTWEAAERVLGSELGFHRVVGEGIGARRLPWRANVAARVLLGAMTSEAEQQVFRIGGLEHVRGFFDGQFVGSWMWVANLEYRIPSLATRRVVLQHTAFVDLGQTGASAADLVARNPPVAIGLGIRLLSPRIHRLVLRLDYALAFSEGTTARGISFGVQQFF
;
A
#
# COMPACT_ATOMS: atom_id res chain seq x y z
N PRO A 1 -35.12 31.03 24.47
CA PRO A 1 -35.57 32.03 23.48
C PRO A 1 -34.52 32.41 22.41
N ARG A 2 -33.23 32.56 22.76
CA ARG A 2 -32.18 33.02 21.82
C ARG A 2 -31.71 32.01 20.76
N LEU A 3 -32.05 30.72 20.88
CA LEU A 3 -31.58 29.67 19.96
C LEU A 3 -32.22 29.76 18.56
N PHE A 4 -33.39 30.41 18.44
CA PHE A 4 -34.12 30.58 17.18
C PHE A 4 -34.03 32.00 16.60
N GLU A 5 -33.34 32.92 17.28
CA GLU A 5 -33.21 34.33 16.89
C GLU A 5 -32.36 34.46 15.62
N GLY A 6 -31.37 33.59 15.44
CA GLY A 6 -30.61 33.48 14.19
C GLY A 6 -31.46 32.97 13.02
N LEU A 7 -32.39 32.04 13.27
CA LEU A 7 -33.28 31.49 12.24
C LEU A 7 -34.38 32.50 11.85
N SER A 8 -34.93 33.25 12.80
CA SER A 8 -35.88 34.33 12.51
C SER A 8 -35.20 35.47 11.75
N THR A 9 -33.96 35.84 12.13
CA THR A 9 -33.17 36.85 11.43
C THR A 9 -32.85 36.39 10.01
N PHE A 10 -32.40 35.14 9.82
CA PHE A 10 -32.17 34.54 8.51
C PHE A 10 -33.45 34.57 7.65
N ALA A 11 -34.58 34.11 8.19
CA ALA A 11 -35.85 34.08 7.47
C ALA A 11 -36.37 35.48 7.09
N ALA A 12 -36.15 36.48 7.94
CA ALA A 12 -36.64 37.85 7.75
C ALA A 12 -35.75 38.70 6.85
N SER A 13 -34.41 38.54 6.92
CA SER A 13 -33.46 39.51 6.34
C SER A 13 -32.59 38.98 5.21
N TRP A 14 -32.38 37.67 5.07
CA TRP A 14 -31.48 37.16 4.03
C TRP A 14 -32.14 37.19 2.65
N ARG A 15 -31.47 37.81 1.68
CA ARG A 15 -31.86 37.91 0.27
C ARG A 15 -30.59 37.87 -0.58
N TYR A 16 -30.39 36.76 -1.29
CA TYR A 16 -29.26 36.58 -2.22
C TYR A 16 -29.74 36.38 -3.66
N ASN A 17 -30.99 36.00 -3.85
CA ASN A 17 -31.57 35.71 -5.16
C ASN A 17 -32.54 36.82 -5.60
N GLU A 18 -32.08 37.64 -6.53
CA GLU A 18 -32.85 38.73 -7.15
C GLU A 18 -33.61 38.31 -8.41
N ALA A 19 -33.61 37.02 -8.75
CA ALA A 19 -34.24 36.51 -9.97
C ALA A 19 -35.78 36.51 -9.88
N GLY A 20 -36.41 35.33 -9.90
CA GLY A 20 -37.88 35.24 -9.86
C GLY A 20 -38.47 35.82 -8.57
N PHE A 21 -37.77 35.64 -7.45
CA PHE A 21 -38.17 36.21 -6.17
C PHE A 21 -38.21 37.75 -6.20
N GLY A 22 -37.20 38.40 -6.77
CA GLY A 22 -37.08 39.87 -6.81
C GLY A 22 -38.24 40.53 -7.55
N LEU A 23 -38.70 39.93 -8.66
CA LEU A 23 -39.85 40.41 -9.43
C LEU A 23 -41.17 40.36 -8.63
N VAL A 24 -41.40 39.27 -7.91
CA VAL A 24 -42.58 39.12 -7.05
C VAL A 24 -42.49 40.06 -5.85
N SER A 25 -41.30 40.19 -5.26
CA SER A 25 -41.00 41.12 -4.16
C SER A 25 -41.30 42.57 -4.54
N ALA A 26 -40.93 42.98 -5.76
CA ALA A 26 -41.19 44.33 -6.27
C ALA A 26 -42.69 44.62 -6.42
N ALA A 27 -43.51 43.60 -6.70
CA ALA A 27 -44.95 43.76 -6.92
C ALA A 27 -45.79 43.76 -5.64
N VAL A 28 -45.45 42.92 -4.65
CA VAL A 28 -46.29 42.73 -3.44
C VAL A 28 -45.57 43.02 -2.12
N GLY A 29 -44.29 43.41 -2.19
CA GLY A 29 -43.44 43.63 -1.02
C GLY A 29 -42.83 42.34 -0.46
N ASP A 30 -41.63 42.46 0.11
CA ASP A 30 -40.80 41.32 0.55
C ASP A 30 -41.50 40.37 1.51
N ARG A 31 -42.27 40.89 2.47
CA ARG A 31 -42.97 40.06 3.45
C ARG A 31 -44.07 39.22 2.78
N ALA A 32 -44.85 39.81 1.89
CA ALA A 32 -45.92 39.09 1.19
C ALA A 32 -45.35 38.10 0.17
N ALA A 33 -44.29 38.47 -0.55
CA ALA A 33 -43.60 37.60 -1.50
C ALA A 33 -43.01 36.35 -0.83
N ARG A 34 -42.33 36.51 0.32
CA ARG A 34 -41.80 35.37 1.10
C ARG A 34 -42.89 34.41 1.54
N ILE A 35 -44.02 34.93 2.02
CA ILE A 35 -45.15 34.12 2.47
C ILE A 35 -45.78 33.38 1.27
N ALA A 36 -46.10 34.10 0.19
CA ALA A 36 -46.73 33.52 -0.99
C ALA A 36 -45.87 32.43 -1.65
N ILE A 37 -44.59 32.71 -1.86
CA ILE A 37 -43.65 31.76 -2.46
C ILE A 37 -43.36 30.59 -1.51
N GLY A 38 -43.21 30.84 -0.21
CA GLY A 38 -43.00 29.80 0.79
C GLY A 38 -44.16 28.82 0.85
N ILE A 39 -45.40 29.33 0.85
CA ILE A 39 -46.62 28.50 0.78
C ILE A 39 -46.65 27.71 -0.53
N GLY A 40 -46.38 28.35 -1.67
CA GLY A 40 -46.37 27.69 -2.98
C GLY A 40 -45.35 26.57 -3.09
N LEU A 41 -44.13 26.78 -2.59
CA LEU A 41 -43.07 25.76 -2.55
C LEU A 41 -43.43 24.61 -1.61
N MET A 42 -44.02 24.89 -0.45
CA MET A 42 -44.43 23.86 0.49
C MET A 42 -45.58 23.00 -0.06
N MET A 43 -46.55 23.61 -0.74
CA MET A 43 -47.60 22.90 -1.47
C MET A 43 -47.00 22.02 -2.57
N LEU A 44 -46.05 22.56 -3.35
CA LEU A 44 -45.36 21.82 -4.41
C LEU A 44 -44.62 20.59 -3.86
N VAL A 45 -43.84 20.75 -2.80
CA VAL A 45 -43.14 19.63 -2.13
C VAL A 45 -44.13 18.60 -1.61
N THR A 46 -45.24 19.03 -1.01
CA THR A 46 -46.28 18.13 -0.49
C THR A 46 -46.95 17.33 -1.60
N VAL A 47 -47.29 17.97 -2.73
CA VAL A 47 -47.89 17.31 -3.90
C VAL A 47 -46.91 16.31 -4.54
N LEU A 48 -45.62 16.66 -4.61
CA LEU A 48 -44.60 15.76 -5.15
C LEU A 48 -44.34 14.57 -4.22
N ALA A 49 -44.27 14.78 -2.91
CA ALA A 49 -44.13 13.70 -1.93
C ALA A 49 -45.34 12.75 -1.97
N TRP A 50 -46.56 13.30 -2.10
CA TRP A 50 -47.77 12.50 -2.27
C TRP A 50 -47.76 11.69 -3.57
N ARG A 51 -47.35 12.29 -4.69
CA ARG A 51 -47.23 11.59 -5.98
C ARG A 51 -46.12 10.53 -5.97
N ALA A 52 -44.95 10.83 -5.40
CA ALA A 52 -43.84 9.88 -5.26
C ALA A 52 -44.25 8.60 -4.52
N ARG A 53 -45.15 8.74 -3.55
CA ARG A 53 -45.63 7.62 -2.74
C ARG A 53 -46.67 6.75 -3.46
N ARG A 54 -47.32 7.27 -4.51
CA ARG A 54 -48.37 6.56 -5.27
C ARG A 54 -47.94 6.10 -6.67
N GLN A 55 -46.92 6.72 -7.27
CA GLN A 55 -46.38 6.38 -8.59
C GLN A 55 -44.89 6.72 -8.67
N ALA A 56 -44.15 6.07 -9.56
CA ALA A 56 -42.80 6.49 -9.93
C ALA A 56 -42.87 7.89 -10.60
N LEU A 57 -42.28 8.90 -9.96
CA LEU A 57 -42.29 10.27 -10.48
C LEU A 57 -41.46 10.35 -11.77
N PRO A 58 -42.00 10.92 -12.87
CA PRO A 58 -41.19 11.20 -14.04
C PRO A 58 -40.12 12.25 -13.70
N ILE A 59 -38.89 12.04 -14.14
CA ILE A 59 -37.72 12.94 -13.96
C ILE A 59 -38.06 14.40 -14.31
N GLY A 60 -38.93 14.61 -15.30
CA GLY A 60 -39.42 15.94 -15.67
C GLY A 60 -40.10 16.70 -14.52
N ALA A 61 -40.91 16.04 -13.69
CA ALA A 61 -41.60 16.69 -12.58
C ALA A 61 -40.64 17.13 -11.47
N VAL A 62 -39.63 16.31 -11.17
CA VAL A 62 -38.60 16.60 -10.17
C VAL A 62 -37.73 17.78 -10.62
N THR A 63 -37.36 17.81 -11.90
CA THR A 63 -36.53 18.90 -12.45
C THR A 63 -37.25 20.24 -12.53
N TRP A 64 -38.56 20.26 -12.83
CA TRP A 64 -39.38 21.48 -12.76
C TRP A 64 -39.50 22.01 -11.33
N ALA A 65 -39.66 21.12 -10.35
CA ALA A 65 -39.76 21.51 -8.96
C ALA A 65 -38.44 22.10 -8.42
N PHE A 66 -37.33 21.46 -8.77
CA PHE A 66 -36.01 21.96 -8.44
C PHE A 66 -35.73 23.32 -9.09
N THR A 67 -36.12 23.49 -10.35
CA THR A 67 -36.01 24.77 -11.07
C THR A 67 -36.83 25.86 -10.36
N ALA A 68 -38.08 25.59 -10.00
CA ALA A 68 -38.93 26.54 -9.27
C ALA A 68 -38.32 26.92 -7.92
N LEU A 69 -37.71 25.96 -7.20
CA LEU A 69 -37.01 26.22 -5.95
C LEU A 69 -35.83 27.18 -6.14
N VAL A 70 -34.95 26.94 -7.12
CA VAL A 70 -33.78 27.80 -7.35
C VAL A 70 -34.17 29.18 -7.90
N VAL A 71 -35.21 29.27 -8.71
CA VAL A 71 -35.64 30.55 -9.31
C VAL A 71 -36.38 31.44 -8.31
N MET A 72 -37.17 30.84 -7.41
CA MET A 72 -38.09 31.57 -6.52
C MET A 72 -37.61 31.65 -5.08
N ALA A 73 -36.67 30.83 -4.63
CA ALA A 73 -36.21 30.89 -3.24
C ALA A 73 -35.29 32.09 -3.00
N PRO A 74 -35.58 32.95 -2.00
CA PRO A 74 -34.82 34.17 -1.73
C PRO A 74 -33.39 33.93 -1.23
N ALA A 75 -33.11 32.74 -0.69
CA ALA A 75 -31.84 32.40 -0.03
C ALA A 75 -30.95 31.43 -0.82
N LEU A 76 -31.43 30.85 -1.92
CA LEU A 76 -30.64 29.95 -2.77
C LEU A 76 -30.01 30.75 -3.89
N ASN A 77 -28.68 30.81 -3.91
CA ASN A 77 -27.98 31.48 -4.99
C ASN A 77 -27.88 30.56 -6.23
N PRO A 78 -28.24 31.04 -7.43
CA PRO A 78 -28.11 30.28 -8.67
C PRO A 78 -26.71 29.67 -8.92
N TRP A 79 -25.61 30.23 -8.38
CA TRP A 79 -24.27 29.65 -8.58
C TRP A 79 -24.05 28.29 -7.92
N TYR A 80 -24.80 27.96 -6.85
CA TYR A 80 -24.70 26.65 -6.18
C TYR A 80 -25.06 25.47 -7.08
N VAL A 81 -25.71 25.72 -8.22
CA VAL A 81 -26.15 24.70 -9.17
C VAL A 81 -25.51 24.89 -10.56
N ALA A 82 -24.55 25.80 -10.71
CA ALA A 82 -23.87 26.04 -11.99
C ALA A 82 -23.11 24.80 -12.49
N TRP A 83 -22.63 23.93 -11.59
CA TRP A 83 -21.99 22.67 -11.94
C TRP A 83 -22.96 21.65 -12.57
N LEU A 84 -24.28 21.88 -12.54
CA LEU A 84 -25.26 21.05 -13.25
C LEU A 84 -25.41 21.43 -14.73
N LEU A 85 -24.88 22.58 -15.16
CA LEU A 85 -24.98 23.09 -16.54
C LEU A 85 -24.49 22.12 -17.63
N PRO A 86 -23.35 21.40 -17.46
CA PRO A 86 -22.89 20.45 -18.47
C PRO A 86 -23.88 19.29 -18.70
N PHE A 87 -24.63 18.91 -17.65
CA PHE A 87 -25.59 17.80 -17.70
C PHE A 87 -26.95 18.25 -18.26
N ALA A 88 -27.28 19.54 -18.17
CA ALA A 88 -28.48 20.12 -18.77
C ALA A 88 -28.59 19.87 -20.28
N VAL A 89 -27.43 19.88 -20.95
CA VAL A 89 -27.28 19.66 -22.40
C VAL A 89 -27.60 18.22 -22.78
N VAL A 90 -27.36 17.26 -21.88
CA VAL A 90 -27.58 15.82 -22.11
C VAL A 90 -29.02 15.41 -21.83
N VAL A 91 -29.64 15.97 -20.79
CA VAL A 91 -30.96 15.53 -20.31
C VAL A 91 -32.12 16.08 -21.17
N GLY A 92 -31.91 17.15 -21.93
CA GLY A 92 -32.90 17.69 -22.88
C GLY A 92 -34.21 18.23 -22.27
N ALA A 93 -34.30 18.32 -20.94
CA ALA A 93 -35.52 18.73 -20.23
C ALA A 93 -35.72 20.25 -20.27
N ARG A 94 -36.93 20.70 -20.63
CA ARG A 94 -37.30 22.13 -20.76
C ARG A 94 -37.10 22.92 -19.45
N SER A 95 -37.28 22.27 -18.30
CA SER A 95 -37.05 22.81 -16.95
C SER A 95 -35.60 23.24 -16.72
N ILE A 96 -34.66 22.36 -17.07
CA ILE A 96 -33.23 22.60 -16.84
C ILE A 96 -32.70 23.70 -17.77
N THR A 97 -33.27 23.83 -18.97
CA THR A 97 -32.99 24.97 -19.85
C THR A 97 -33.43 26.30 -19.23
N LEU A 98 -34.62 26.35 -18.63
CA LEU A 98 -35.10 27.56 -17.96
C LEU A 98 -34.19 27.92 -16.77
N LEU A 99 -33.82 26.93 -15.96
CA LEU A 99 -32.85 27.09 -14.87
C LEU A 99 -31.52 27.68 -15.38
N THR A 100 -31.02 27.14 -16.50
CA THR A 100 -29.76 27.58 -17.13
C THR A 100 -29.83 29.05 -17.56
N ILE A 101 -30.92 29.45 -18.22
CA ILE A 101 -31.14 30.85 -18.64
C ILE A 101 -31.23 31.77 -17.42
N THR A 102 -31.92 31.36 -16.36
CA THR A 102 -32.05 32.16 -15.14
C THR A 102 -30.73 32.31 -14.39
N VAL A 103 -29.91 31.25 -14.30
CA VAL A 103 -28.56 31.31 -13.70
C VAL A 103 -27.66 32.27 -14.49
N LEU A 104 -27.66 32.17 -15.82
CA LEU A 104 -26.87 33.04 -16.69
C LEU A 104 -27.34 34.50 -16.64
N GLY A 105 -28.66 34.74 -16.65
CA GLY A 105 -29.23 36.08 -16.52
C GLY A 105 -29.00 36.72 -15.16
N TYR A 106 -28.99 35.93 -14.08
CA TYR A 106 -28.59 36.42 -12.76
C TYR A 106 -27.11 36.85 -12.77
N TYR A 107 -26.23 36.08 -13.42
CA TYR A 107 -24.80 36.39 -13.50
C TYR A 107 -24.48 37.66 -14.29
N THR A 108 -25.24 37.96 -15.36
CA THR A 108 -25.04 39.20 -16.13
C THR A 108 -25.44 40.44 -15.36
N ILE A 109 -26.40 40.32 -14.43
CA ILE A 109 -26.98 41.43 -13.68
C ILE A 109 -26.29 41.62 -12.32
N ALA A 110 -25.89 40.54 -11.63
CA ALA A 110 -25.66 40.61 -10.18
C ALA A 110 -24.21 40.67 -9.71
N PHE A 111 -23.18 40.15 -10.39
CA PHE A 111 -21.84 40.05 -9.76
C PHE A 111 -20.62 40.14 -10.68
N PHE A 112 -19.64 40.93 -10.20
CA PHE A 112 -18.28 41.24 -10.66
C PHE A 112 -18.10 42.36 -11.69
N GLU A 113 -17.25 43.33 -11.33
CA GLU A 113 -16.61 44.36 -12.18
C GLU A 113 -15.62 43.75 -13.18
N ARG A 114 -15.98 42.65 -13.88
CA ARG A 114 -15.14 42.10 -14.95
C ARG A 114 -15.41 42.81 -16.27
N ASP A 115 -14.35 42.98 -17.05
CA ASP A 115 -14.38 43.52 -18.41
C ASP A 115 -15.44 42.81 -19.27
N VAL A 116 -16.18 43.58 -20.06
CA VAL A 116 -17.24 43.10 -20.95
C VAL A 116 -16.72 42.03 -21.91
N LEU A 117 -15.46 42.13 -22.38
CA LEU A 117 -14.84 41.15 -23.27
C LEU A 117 -14.68 39.77 -22.61
N VAL A 118 -14.29 39.72 -21.34
CA VAL A 118 -14.14 38.46 -20.60
C VAL A 118 -15.50 37.78 -20.42
N ARG A 119 -16.55 38.58 -20.14
CA ARG A 119 -17.92 38.04 -20.04
C ARG A 119 -18.44 37.50 -21.37
N VAL A 120 -18.12 38.18 -22.47
CA VAL A 120 -18.48 37.70 -23.82
C VAL A 120 -17.79 36.37 -24.10
N VAL A 121 -16.50 36.26 -23.82
CA VAL A 121 -15.72 35.03 -24.07
C VAL A 121 -16.13 33.88 -23.15
N GLU A 122 -16.40 34.12 -21.87
CA GLU A 122 -16.76 33.05 -20.93
C GLU A 122 -18.20 32.53 -21.15
N PHE A 123 -19.14 33.40 -21.51
CA PHE A 123 -20.57 33.06 -21.44
C PHE A 123 -21.30 32.99 -22.79
N VAL A 124 -20.79 33.64 -23.85
CA VAL A 124 -21.37 33.49 -25.20
C VAL A 124 -21.20 32.06 -25.74
N PRO A 125 -20.06 31.36 -25.59
CA PRO A 125 -19.93 30.00 -26.10
C PRO A 125 -20.92 29.01 -25.45
N PRO A 126 -21.11 28.96 -24.11
CA PRO A 126 -22.16 28.14 -23.51
C PRO A 126 -23.58 28.51 -23.98
N LEU A 127 -23.87 29.80 -24.16
CA LEU A 127 -25.18 30.27 -24.61
C LEU A 127 -25.46 29.88 -26.07
N VAL A 128 -24.46 30.03 -26.94
CA VAL A 128 -24.51 29.63 -28.35
C VAL A 128 -24.62 28.13 -28.49
N VAL A 129 -23.95 27.35 -27.63
CA VAL A 129 -24.12 25.89 -27.58
C VAL A 129 -25.52 25.52 -27.09
N ALA A 130 -26.02 26.14 -26.02
CA ALA A 130 -27.37 25.86 -25.51
C ALA A 130 -28.49 26.20 -26.51
N ILE A 131 -28.35 27.30 -27.25
CA ILE A 131 -29.30 27.72 -28.29
C ILE A 131 -29.09 26.90 -29.58
N GLY A 132 -27.84 26.70 -29.99
CA GLY A 132 -27.46 25.99 -31.22
C GLY A 132 -27.83 24.50 -31.22
N VAL A 133 -27.72 23.83 -30.07
CA VAL A 133 -28.16 22.43 -29.88
C VAL A 133 -29.66 22.26 -30.16
N ARG A 134 -30.48 23.31 -29.94
CA ARG A 134 -31.93 23.28 -30.23
C ARG A 134 -32.30 23.55 -31.69
N VAL A 135 -31.49 24.32 -32.43
CA VAL A 135 -31.86 24.78 -33.78
C VAL A 135 -31.40 23.81 -34.87
N THR A 136 -30.28 23.09 -34.69
CA THR A 136 -29.64 22.34 -35.80
C THR A 136 -29.28 20.87 -35.53
N GLY A 137 -29.57 20.37 -34.32
CA GLY A 137 -29.29 18.99 -33.93
C GLY A 137 -27.81 18.72 -33.64
N TRP A 138 -27.57 17.75 -32.75
CA TRP A 138 -26.28 17.40 -32.12
C TRP A 138 -25.09 17.26 -33.08
N ARG A 139 -25.33 16.81 -34.32
CA ARG A 139 -24.28 16.44 -35.28
C ARG A 139 -23.46 17.62 -35.83
N ARG A 140 -23.94 18.86 -35.75
CA ARG A 140 -23.20 20.05 -36.23
C ARG A 140 -22.45 20.82 -35.14
N CYS A 141 -22.78 20.63 -33.85
CA CYS A 141 -22.04 21.24 -32.73
C CYS A 141 -20.63 20.66 -32.54
N CYS A 142 -20.38 19.44 -33.03
CA CYS A 142 -19.04 18.84 -33.01
C CYS A 142 -18.01 19.67 -33.80
N LEU A 143 -18.45 20.43 -34.81
CA LEU A 143 -17.59 21.27 -35.67
C LEU A 143 -17.11 22.54 -34.96
N VAL A 144 -17.94 23.12 -34.07
CA VAL A 144 -17.56 24.32 -33.28
C VAL A 144 -16.66 23.93 -32.11
N LEU A 145 -16.88 22.76 -31.52
CA LEU A 145 -15.96 22.18 -30.53
C LEU A 145 -14.60 21.83 -31.14
N THR A 146 -14.51 21.48 -32.43
CA THR A 146 -13.23 21.29 -33.12
C THR A 146 -12.49 22.61 -33.36
N LEU A 147 -13.21 23.71 -33.60
CA LEU A 147 -12.60 25.03 -33.82
C LEU A 147 -12.13 25.70 -32.52
N VAL A 148 -12.79 25.47 -31.38
CA VAL A 148 -12.32 25.94 -30.06
C VAL A 148 -11.18 25.07 -29.53
N ALA A 149 -11.19 23.76 -29.81
CA ALA A 149 -10.04 22.90 -29.53
C ALA A 149 -8.80 23.33 -30.34
N ALA A 150 -8.96 23.71 -31.60
CA ALA A 150 -7.87 24.17 -32.46
C ALA A 150 -7.24 25.51 -32.02
N ALA A 151 -7.92 26.32 -31.20
CA ALA A 151 -7.35 27.55 -30.64
C ALA A 151 -6.56 27.31 -29.32
N SER A 152 -6.61 26.09 -28.78
CA SER A 152 -5.97 25.72 -27.50
C SER A 152 -4.58 25.09 -27.69
N ASP A 153 -4.24 24.68 -28.92
CA ASP A 153 -3.00 23.94 -29.23
C ASP A 153 -1.73 24.83 -29.36
N ALA A 154 -1.78 26.08 -28.91
CA ALA A 154 -0.64 27.01 -28.95
C ALA A 154 -0.07 27.37 -27.57
N VAL A 155 -0.44 26.67 -26.49
CA VAL A 155 0.34 26.72 -25.24
C VAL A 155 1.30 25.55 -25.26
N ALA A 156 2.57 25.81 -25.57
CA ALA A 156 3.62 24.81 -25.47
C ALA A 156 3.58 24.16 -24.08
N GLN A 157 3.55 22.82 -24.02
CA GLN A 157 3.60 22.12 -22.74
C GLN A 157 4.91 22.48 -22.03
N PRO A 158 4.86 22.94 -20.77
CA PRO A 158 6.06 23.26 -19.99
C PRO A 158 7.03 22.08 -20.03
N ARG A 159 8.31 22.35 -20.22
CA ARG A 159 9.36 21.33 -20.14
C ARG A 159 10.16 21.46 -18.86
N ILE A 160 10.79 20.36 -18.45
CA ILE A 160 11.75 20.37 -17.35
C ILE A 160 13.03 21.01 -17.87
N ARG A 161 13.26 22.28 -17.53
CA ARG A 161 14.48 22.99 -17.91
C ARG A 161 15.68 22.48 -17.11
N LYS A 162 15.51 22.31 -15.81
CA LYS A 162 16.56 21.92 -14.86
C LYS A 162 16.06 20.85 -13.89
N LEU A 163 16.89 19.84 -13.62
CA LEU A 163 16.58 18.75 -12.68
C LEU A 163 17.76 18.50 -11.74
N GLU A 164 17.61 18.99 -10.51
CA GLU A 164 18.63 18.90 -9.46
C GLU A 164 18.21 17.93 -8.35
N ILE A 165 19.21 17.23 -7.79
CA ILE A 165 19.05 16.37 -6.62
C ILE A 165 19.86 17.00 -5.49
N GLU A 166 19.20 17.34 -4.40
CA GLU A 166 19.78 18.07 -3.27
C GLU A 166 19.77 17.22 -2.00
N GLY A 167 20.76 17.40 -1.12
CA GLY A 167 20.82 16.72 0.18
C GLY A 167 21.49 15.34 0.17
N LEU A 168 22.14 14.97 -0.95
CA LEU A 168 23.05 13.83 -0.98
C LEU A 168 24.35 14.18 -0.23
N ASP A 169 24.85 13.22 0.54
CA ASP A 169 26.09 13.34 1.32
C ASP A 169 27.01 12.15 0.99
N ARG A 170 26.57 10.95 1.35
CA ARG A 170 27.32 9.71 1.11
C ARG A 170 26.91 9.01 -0.18
N THR A 171 25.64 9.10 -0.56
CA THR A 171 25.11 8.41 -1.75
C THR A 171 25.54 9.12 -3.01
N ARG A 172 26.15 8.39 -3.95
CA ARG A 172 26.60 8.99 -5.22
C ARG A 172 25.40 9.50 -6.02
N GLU A 173 25.52 10.68 -6.62
CA GLU A 173 24.43 11.29 -7.39
C GLU A 173 23.91 10.38 -8.51
N ALA A 174 24.80 9.67 -9.22
CA ALA A 174 24.42 8.72 -10.27
C ALA A 174 23.45 7.63 -9.77
N ILE A 175 23.51 7.26 -8.49
CA ILE A 175 22.65 6.26 -7.85
C ILE A 175 21.25 6.81 -7.62
N ALA A 176 21.12 8.07 -7.20
CA ALA A 176 19.81 8.71 -7.09
C ALA A 176 19.23 9.02 -8.49
N ARG A 177 20.07 9.58 -9.37
CA ARG A 177 19.68 10.02 -10.72
C ARG A 177 19.14 8.87 -11.59
N ARG A 178 19.68 7.65 -11.48
CA ARG A 178 19.19 6.48 -12.24
C ARG A 178 17.80 5.99 -11.83
N GLU A 179 17.33 6.34 -10.63
CA GLU A 179 15.98 5.98 -10.18
C GLU A 179 14.91 6.94 -10.70
N LEU A 180 15.31 8.13 -11.15
CA LEU A 180 14.42 9.11 -11.76
C LEU A 180 13.96 8.63 -13.14
N ILE A 181 12.67 8.78 -13.42
CA ILE A 181 12.08 8.46 -14.73
C ILE A 181 11.93 9.69 -15.62
N VAL A 182 12.20 10.88 -15.10
CA VAL A 182 12.21 12.16 -15.83
C VAL A 182 13.64 12.64 -16.04
N ARG A 183 13.85 13.43 -17.09
CA ARG A 183 15.14 14.07 -17.41
C ARG A 183 14.92 15.53 -17.80
N GLU A 184 15.99 16.30 -17.79
CA GLU A 184 16.00 17.64 -18.38
C GLU A 184 15.62 17.56 -19.86
N GLY A 185 14.75 18.46 -20.30
CA GLY A 185 14.14 18.49 -21.63
C GLY A 185 12.85 17.69 -21.78
N ASP A 186 12.50 16.80 -20.84
CA ASP A 186 11.23 16.07 -20.87
C ASP A 186 10.04 17.02 -20.68
N PRO A 187 8.86 16.71 -21.24
CA PRO A 187 7.62 17.40 -20.87
C PRO A 187 7.36 17.30 -19.36
N TYR A 188 6.91 18.39 -18.76
CA TYR A 188 6.51 18.42 -17.36
C TYR A 188 5.32 17.50 -17.13
N ASP A 189 5.50 16.54 -16.22
CA ASP A 189 4.46 15.64 -15.76
C ASP A 189 4.68 15.41 -14.26
N GLU A 190 3.79 15.99 -13.45
CA GLU A 190 3.83 15.90 -12.00
C GLU A 190 3.76 14.43 -11.52
N ALA A 191 2.98 13.58 -12.18
CA ALA A 191 2.85 12.18 -11.81
C ALA A 191 4.15 11.41 -12.06
N ARG A 192 4.90 11.74 -13.12
CA ARG A 192 6.23 11.15 -13.37
C ARG A 192 7.28 11.65 -12.38
N ILE A 193 7.20 12.89 -11.94
CA ILE A 193 8.07 13.44 -10.89
C ILE A 193 7.79 12.75 -9.55
N GLU A 194 6.52 12.61 -9.17
CA GLU A 194 6.16 11.93 -7.92
C GLU A 194 6.48 10.43 -7.96
N GLU A 195 6.32 9.75 -9.10
CA GLU A 195 6.77 8.36 -9.26
C GLU A 195 8.30 8.24 -9.16
N SER A 196 9.06 9.24 -9.64
CA SER A 196 10.52 9.30 -9.44
C SER A 196 10.87 9.46 -7.95
N ALA A 197 10.17 10.35 -7.24
CA ALA A 197 10.33 10.52 -5.80
C ALA A 197 9.96 9.23 -5.03
N GLN A 198 8.89 8.54 -5.45
CA GLN A 198 8.47 7.28 -4.84
C GLN A 198 9.50 6.16 -5.07
N ARG A 199 10.13 6.09 -6.24
CA ARG A 199 11.23 5.14 -6.50
C ARG A 199 12.42 5.39 -5.58
N LEU A 200 12.81 6.65 -5.40
CA LEU A 200 13.83 7.03 -4.43
C LEU A 200 13.43 6.59 -3.00
N ARG A 201 12.19 6.81 -2.58
CA ARG A 201 11.71 6.31 -1.26
C ARG A 201 11.79 4.78 -1.16
N ASN A 202 11.47 4.07 -2.24
CA ASN A 202 11.53 2.60 -2.30
C ASN A 202 12.95 2.04 -2.31
N THR A 203 13.99 2.86 -2.55
CA THR A 203 15.38 2.44 -2.29
C THR A 203 15.69 2.29 -0.80
N LEU A 204 14.85 2.90 0.05
CA LEU A 204 14.99 2.95 1.50
C LEU A 204 16.28 3.63 2.00
N LEU A 205 17.06 4.25 1.12
CA LEU A 205 18.25 5.06 1.43
C LEU A 205 17.91 6.39 2.08
N PHE A 206 16.72 6.92 1.80
CA PHE A 206 16.31 8.27 2.21
C PHE A 206 15.18 8.20 3.24
N SER A 207 15.28 9.03 4.28
CA SER A 207 14.26 9.20 5.33
C SER A 207 13.14 10.14 4.89
N ARG A 208 13.44 11.02 3.93
CA ARG A 208 12.50 11.95 3.29
C ARG A 208 12.92 12.17 1.84
N VAL A 209 11.94 12.28 0.96
CA VAL A 209 12.10 12.69 -0.44
C VAL A 209 10.95 13.63 -0.78
N THR A 210 11.27 14.87 -1.17
CA THR A 210 10.31 15.92 -1.52
C THR A 210 10.70 16.57 -2.83
N SER A 211 9.73 16.78 -3.72
CA SER A 211 9.90 17.56 -4.95
C SER A 211 9.51 19.02 -4.70
N ARG A 212 10.31 19.95 -5.26
CA ARG A 212 10.01 21.38 -5.33
C ARG A 212 10.01 21.78 -6.80
N ILE A 213 8.95 22.46 -7.22
CA ILE A 213 8.71 22.82 -8.62
C ILE A 213 8.64 24.35 -8.68
N THR A 214 9.44 24.95 -9.54
CA THR A 214 9.49 26.41 -9.72
C THR A 214 9.26 26.76 -11.18
N ASN A 215 8.29 27.62 -11.45
CA ASN A 215 8.03 28.10 -12.80
C ASN A 215 9.09 29.13 -13.21
N THR A 216 9.53 29.03 -14.46
CA THR A 216 10.50 29.95 -15.04
C THR A 216 9.79 31.01 -15.89
N GLU A 217 10.47 32.13 -16.15
CA GLU A 217 9.95 33.21 -17.00
C GLU A 217 9.65 32.74 -18.44
N SER A 218 10.33 31.68 -18.91
CA SER A 218 10.11 31.05 -20.21
C SER A 218 8.86 30.16 -20.30
N GLY A 219 8.15 29.93 -19.19
CA GLY A 219 7.02 28.99 -19.12
C GLY A 219 7.40 27.53 -18.88
N ASP A 220 8.71 27.21 -18.89
CA ASP A 220 9.28 25.93 -18.44
C ASP A 220 9.36 25.84 -16.91
N VAL A 221 9.72 24.66 -16.40
CA VAL A 221 9.84 24.41 -14.95
C VAL A 221 11.22 23.93 -14.54
N ASP A 222 11.66 24.37 -13.38
CA ASP A 222 12.80 23.79 -12.66
C ASP A 222 12.30 22.85 -11.56
N VAL A 223 12.90 21.66 -11.50
CA VAL A 223 12.54 20.60 -10.54
C VAL A 223 13.74 20.33 -9.63
N ALA A 224 13.55 20.50 -8.33
CA ALA A 224 14.53 20.12 -7.31
C ALA A 224 13.98 18.97 -6.45
N ILE A 225 14.70 17.86 -6.42
CA ILE A 225 14.38 16.70 -5.57
C ILE A 225 15.28 16.76 -4.34
N ALA A 226 14.72 17.22 -3.22
CA ALA A 226 15.42 17.27 -1.94
C ALA A 226 15.27 15.94 -1.19
N VAL A 227 16.40 15.37 -0.75
CA VAL A 227 16.47 14.12 -0.01
C VAL A 227 17.15 14.28 1.35
N ASP A 228 16.70 13.52 2.35
CA ASP A 228 17.37 13.39 3.64
C ASP A 228 17.94 11.96 3.75
N GLU A 229 19.26 11.78 3.60
CA GLU A 229 19.90 10.46 3.70
C GLU A 229 19.71 9.79 5.07
N LYS A 230 19.56 8.45 5.07
CA LYS A 230 19.63 7.62 6.27
C LYS A 230 21.05 7.20 6.54
N TRP A 231 21.33 6.95 7.82
CA TRP A 231 22.41 6.07 8.22
C TRP A 231 22.11 4.65 7.73
N THR A 232 22.91 4.14 6.79
CA THR A 232 22.66 2.86 6.09
C THR A 232 23.32 1.66 6.76
N THR A 233 24.37 1.87 7.57
CA THR A 233 25.08 0.80 8.29
C THR A 233 24.30 0.39 9.54
N ILE A 234 23.80 -0.84 9.59
CA ILE A 234 22.94 -1.29 10.68
C ILE A 234 23.66 -2.35 11.51
N PRO A 235 23.80 -2.14 12.83
CA PRO A 235 24.10 -3.24 13.73
C PRO A 235 22.87 -4.14 13.85
N ILE A 236 23.07 -5.43 13.60
CA ILE A 236 22.09 -6.47 13.89
C ILE A 236 22.36 -6.91 15.32
N VAL A 237 21.45 -6.57 16.23
CA VAL A 237 21.47 -7.08 17.60
C VAL A 237 20.06 -7.53 17.93
N ARG A 238 19.89 -8.85 18.08
CA ARG A 238 18.63 -9.45 18.46
C ARG A 238 18.88 -10.42 19.59
N VAL A 239 18.19 -10.22 20.71
CA VAL A 239 18.12 -11.19 21.80
C VAL A 239 16.65 -11.48 22.02
N ALA A 240 16.27 -12.74 21.89
CA ALA A 240 14.91 -13.20 22.11
C ALA A 240 14.93 -14.53 22.86
N GLY A 241 13.90 -14.79 23.64
CA GLY A 241 13.73 -16.06 24.33
C GLY A 241 12.24 -16.39 24.40
N GLY A 242 11.90 -17.65 24.22
CA GLY A 242 10.53 -18.13 24.28
C GLY A 242 10.48 -19.62 23.97
N GLY A 243 9.62 -20.37 24.67
CA GLY A 243 9.48 -21.80 24.43
C GLY A 243 10.78 -22.59 24.59
N GLY A 244 11.54 -22.35 25.66
CA GLY A 244 12.76 -23.11 25.97
C GLY A 244 13.97 -22.82 25.07
N THR A 245 13.83 -21.99 24.04
CA THR A 245 14.93 -21.64 23.13
C THR A 245 15.33 -20.18 23.29
N THR A 246 16.63 -19.92 23.43
CA THR A 246 17.20 -18.57 23.39
C THR A 246 17.78 -18.31 22.01
N VAL A 247 17.54 -17.14 21.46
CA VAL A 247 18.08 -16.70 20.16
C VAL A 247 18.90 -15.43 20.34
N VAL A 248 20.15 -15.46 19.87
CA VAL A 248 21.06 -14.32 19.86
C VAL A 248 21.59 -14.11 18.44
N ASN A 249 21.26 -12.99 17.81
CA ASN A 249 21.80 -12.63 16.50
C ASN A 249 22.67 -11.38 16.64
N LEU A 250 23.89 -11.46 16.13
CA LEU A 250 24.88 -10.40 16.13
C LEU A 250 25.43 -10.23 14.73
N GLY A 251 25.44 -9.03 14.19
CA GLY A 251 25.95 -8.80 12.85
C GLY A 251 25.96 -7.35 12.46
N ALA A 252 26.30 -7.09 11.22
CA ALA A 252 26.13 -5.79 10.62
C ALA A 252 25.97 -5.91 9.12
N TYR A 253 25.26 -4.96 8.53
CA TYR A 253 25.20 -4.81 7.09
C TYR A 253 25.06 -3.35 6.72
N ASP A 254 25.42 -3.04 5.49
CA ASP A 254 25.23 -1.72 4.90
C ASP A 254 24.63 -1.90 3.53
N ILE A 255 23.50 -1.24 3.26
CA ILE A 255 22.81 -1.28 1.95
C ILE A 255 23.40 -0.31 0.92
N ASN A 256 24.38 0.49 1.32
CA ASN A 256 24.96 1.57 0.53
C ASN A 256 26.48 1.65 0.73
N VAL A 257 27.15 0.50 0.66
CA VAL A 257 28.61 0.41 0.79
C VAL A 257 29.26 1.42 -0.16
N LEU A 258 30.13 2.29 0.37
CA LEU A 258 30.83 3.32 -0.42
C LEU A 258 29.91 4.22 -1.29
N GLY A 259 28.63 4.36 -0.90
CA GLY A 259 27.66 5.20 -1.59
C GLY A 259 27.13 4.61 -2.90
N SER A 260 27.31 3.31 -3.16
CA SER A 260 27.00 2.67 -4.45
C SER A 260 25.65 1.94 -4.52
N TYR A 261 24.85 1.97 -3.45
CA TYR A 261 23.64 1.13 -3.29
C TYR A 261 23.90 -0.36 -3.49
N VAL A 262 25.11 -0.81 -3.14
CA VAL A 262 25.45 -2.23 -2.99
C VAL A 262 25.30 -2.59 -1.52
N GLU A 263 24.60 -3.69 -1.28
CA GLU A 263 24.42 -4.26 0.03
C GLU A 263 25.51 -5.29 0.32
N LEU A 264 26.17 -5.15 1.48
CA LEU A 264 27.12 -6.12 2.01
C LEU A 264 26.82 -6.32 3.49
N GLY A 265 26.81 -7.57 3.94
CA GLY A 265 26.57 -7.85 5.34
C GLY A 265 27.07 -9.20 5.78
N GLY A 266 27.11 -9.33 7.10
CA GLY A 266 27.33 -10.59 7.77
C GLY A 266 26.61 -10.62 9.11
N GLN A 267 26.14 -11.80 9.51
CA GLN A 267 25.57 -12.01 10.83
C GLN A 267 25.93 -13.40 11.34
N TYR A 268 26.12 -13.46 12.64
CA TYR A 268 26.17 -14.64 13.48
C TYR A 268 24.81 -14.81 14.16
N GLU A 269 24.42 -16.06 14.37
CA GLU A 269 23.20 -16.44 15.05
C GLU A 269 23.48 -17.62 15.98
N ASN A 270 22.98 -17.54 17.21
CA ASN A 270 22.92 -18.65 18.15
C ASN A 270 21.46 -18.95 18.45
N VAL A 271 21.02 -20.17 18.23
CA VAL A 271 19.65 -20.62 18.52
C VAL A 271 19.72 -21.86 19.38
N GLY A 272 19.38 -21.73 20.66
CA GLY A 272 19.40 -22.84 21.61
C GLY A 272 20.78 -23.48 21.74
N GLY A 273 21.85 -22.69 21.71
CA GLY A 273 23.23 -23.20 21.72
C GLY A 273 23.78 -23.56 20.34
N ALA A 274 22.94 -23.74 19.32
CA ALA A 274 23.39 -24.05 17.97
C ALA A 274 23.91 -22.79 17.25
N HIS A 275 25.15 -22.85 16.75
CA HIS A 275 25.86 -21.72 16.15
C HIS A 275 25.70 -21.71 14.62
N SER A 276 25.24 -20.58 14.10
CA SER A 276 25.03 -20.32 12.68
C SER A 276 25.66 -18.99 12.26
N GLY A 277 25.87 -18.80 10.97
CA GLY A 277 26.34 -17.54 10.41
C GLY A 277 26.13 -17.44 8.91
N VAL A 278 26.09 -16.20 8.42
CA VAL A 278 25.98 -15.87 7.01
C VAL A 278 26.81 -14.64 6.67
N ALA A 279 27.35 -14.64 5.46
CA ALA A 279 27.80 -13.44 4.77
C ALA A 279 27.06 -13.33 3.43
N TRP A 280 26.73 -12.11 3.01
CA TRP A 280 25.99 -11.88 1.77
C TRP A 280 26.40 -10.58 1.08
N ILE A 281 26.19 -10.56 -0.23
CA ILE A 281 26.32 -9.38 -1.08
C ILE A 281 25.14 -9.31 -2.04
N ARG A 282 24.59 -8.10 -2.25
CA ARG A 282 23.51 -7.87 -3.21
C ARG A 282 23.72 -6.53 -3.92
N ASP A 283 23.61 -6.53 -5.25
CA ASP A 283 23.57 -5.33 -6.07
C ASP A 283 22.19 -5.21 -6.74
N PRO A 284 21.29 -4.33 -6.27
CA PRO A 284 19.97 -4.11 -6.85
C PRO A 284 19.96 -3.53 -8.26
N ARG A 285 21.11 -3.04 -8.72
CA ARG A 285 21.28 -2.38 -10.01
C ARG A 285 22.60 -2.81 -10.66
N PHE A 286 22.82 -4.12 -10.74
CA PHE A 286 24.04 -4.72 -11.25
C PHE A 286 24.37 -4.21 -12.66
N LEU A 287 25.62 -3.76 -12.83
CA LEU A 287 26.10 -3.09 -14.06
C LEU A 287 25.26 -1.86 -14.47
N GLY A 288 24.61 -1.20 -13.50
CA GLY A 288 23.73 -0.06 -13.74
C GLY A 288 22.38 -0.41 -14.38
N ARG A 289 22.05 -1.70 -14.52
CA ARG A 289 20.80 -2.17 -15.13
C ARG A 289 19.74 -2.42 -14.07
N ARG A 290 18.49 -2.61 -14.48
CA ARG A 290 17.38 -3.04 -13.60
C ARG A 290 17.47 -4.54 -13.30
N LEU A 291 18.62 -4.96 -12.80
CA LEU A 291 19.01 -6.33 -12.56
C LEU A 291 19.56 -6.42 -11.14
N LEU A 292 18.84 -7.13 -10.27
CA LEU A 292 19.31 -7.49 -8.94
C LEU A 292 20.16 -8.75 -9.07
N VAL A 293 21.40 -8.71 -8.58
CA VAL A 293 22.26 -9.90 -8.47
C VAL A 293 22.66 -10.04 -7.01
N GLY A 294 22.61 -11.27 -6.48
CA GLY A 294 22.99 -11.52 -5.10
C GLY A 294 23.63 -12.88 -4.90
N ALA A 295 24.43 -12.98 -3.86
CA ALA A 295 25.01 -14.22 -3.38
C ALA A 295 25.10 -14.21 -1.85
N ASP A 296 24.95 -15.38 -1.25
CA ASP A 296 25.11 -15.58 0.18
C ASP A 296 25.70 -16.96 0.49
N VAL A 297 26.48 -16.99 1.57
CA VAL A 297 27.12 -18.19 2.10
C VAL A 297 26.71 -18.36 3.54
N TRP A 298 26.14 -19.51 3.86
CA TRP A 298 25.70 -19.85 5.21
C TRP A 298 26.46 -21.05 5.77
N SER A 299 26.68 -20.99 7.07
CA SER A 299 26.91 -22.16 7.91
C SER A 299 25.78 -22.19 8.93
N VAL A 300 24.92 -23.19 8.85
CA VAL A 300 23.73 -23.30 9.70
C VAL A 300 23.89 -24.51 10.60
N THR A 301 23.67 -24.33 11.89
CA THR A 301 23.47 -25.42 12.84
C THR A 301 22.10 -25.21 13.47
N ARG A 302 21.20 -26.18 13.36
CA ARG A 302 19.83 -26.08 13.88
C ARG A 302 19.42 -27.37 14.56
N ILE A 303 19.10 -27.26 15.84
CA ILE A 303 18.43 -28.34 16.58
C ILE A 303 16.98 -28.39 16.12
N ARG A 304 16.58 -29.51 15.53
CA ARG A 304 15.22 -29.79 15.10
C ARG A 304 14.60 -30.72 16.11
N ARG A 305 13.54 -30.24 16.78
CA ARG A 305 12.73 -31.03 17.70
C ARG A 305 11.41 -31.35 17.02
N SER A 306 11.00 -32.60 17.13
CA SER A 306 9.69 -33.08 16.70
C SER A 306 8.80 -33.20 17.92
N TYR A 307 7.61 -32.65 17.84
CA TYR A 307 6.63 -32.66 18.91
C TYR A 307 5.35 -33.34 18.44
N THR A 308 4.70 -34.07 19.33
CA THR A 308 3.29 -34.43 19.15
C THR A 308 2.45 -33.16 19.04
N ARG A 309 1.24 -33.26 18.48
CA ARG A 309 0.30 -32.12 18.46
C ARG A 309 -0.11 -31.62 19.84
N SER A 310 -0.05 -32.46 20.87
CA SER A 310 -0.27 -32.07 22.27
C SER A 310 0.94 -31.40 22.92
N GLY A 311 2.06 -31.27 22.19
CA GLY A 311 3.27 -30.58 22.63
C GLY A 311 4.28 -31.47 23.36
N GLU A 312 4.10 -32.79 23.34
CA GLU A 312 5.07 -33.73 23.91
C GLU A 312 6.25 -33.93 22.95
N LEU A 313 7.49 -33.94 23.46
CA LEU A 313 8.69 -34.15 22.66
C LEU A 313 8.79 -35.61 22.17
N GLU A 314 8.79 -35.82 20.86
CA GLU A 314 8.95 -37.14 20.23
C GLU A 314 10.42 -37.47 19.93
N GLY A 315 11.24 -36.46 19.65
CA GLY A 315 12.67 -36.62 19.43
C GLY A 315 13.31 -35.38 18.83
N ALA A 316 14.62 -35.42 18.63
CA ALA A 316 15.39 -34.32 18.08
C ALA A 316 16.65 -34.77 17.34
N TYR A 317 17.14 -33.91 16.44
CA TYR A 317 18.45 -34.05 15.81
C TYR A 317 19.06 -32.67 15.54
N ALA A 318 20.38 -32.59 15.46
CA ALA A 318 21.08 -31.38 15.02
C ALA A 318 21.36 -31.47 13.52
N LEU A 319 20.84 -30.53 12.74
CA LEU A 319 21.18 -30.33 11.33
C LEU A 319 22.35 -29.36 11.23
N GLN A 320 23.44 -29.80 10.61
CA GLN A 320 24.50 -28.93 10.12
C GLN A 320 24.36 -28.77 8.60
N ARG A 321 24.21 -27.54 8.12
CA ARG A 321 24.08 -27.22 6.69
C ARG A 321 25.12 -26.19 6.28
N LYS A 322 25.93 -26.50 5.28
CA LYS A 322 26.71 -25.50 4.53
C LYS A 322 25.94 -25.15 3.27
N LYS A 323 25.67 -23.86 3.07
CA LYS A 323 24.85 -23.38 1.96
C LYS A 323 25.57 -22.29 1.16
N LEU A 324 25.55 -22.43 -0.15
CA LEU A 324 26.00 -21.41 -1.10
C LEU A 324 24.84 -21.11 -2.05
N ASN A 325 24.36 -19.88 -2.05
CA ASN A 325 23.25 -19.42 -2.89
C ASN A 325 23.69 -18.27 -3.78
N GLY A 326 23.22 -18.28 -5.03
CA GLY A 326 23.41 -17.21 -6.00
C GLY A 326 22.15 -17.03 -6.84
N PHE A 327 21.76 -15.78 -7.08
CA PHE A 327 20.55 -15.48 -7.82
C PHE A 327 20.63 -14.19 -8.62
N VAL A 328 19.73 -14.08 -9.60
CA VAL A 328 19.52 -12.90 -10.42
C VAL A 328 18.02 -12.65 -10.57
N GLU A 329 17.58 -11.39 -10.45
CA GLU A 329 16.20 -10.97 -10.66
C GLU A 329 16.17 -9.71 -11.55
N SER A 330 15.48 -9.81 -12.69
CA SER A 330 15.30 -8.71 -13.64
C SER A 330 13.97 -8.00 -13.41
N GLU A 331 14.01 -6.68 -13.27
CA GLU A 331 12.82 -5.83 -13.23
C GLU A 331 12.42 -5.42 -14.65
N LEU A 332 11.52 -6.20 -15.26
CA LEU A 332 10.99 -5.96 -16.61
C LEU A 332 10.00 -4.79 -16.63
N HIS A 333 9.25 -4.63 -15.54
CA HIS A 333 8.31 -3.52 -15.32
C HIS A 333 8.36 -3.11 -13.85
N PRO A 334 8.05 -1.85 -13.47
CA PRO A 334 8.08 -1.41 -12.07
C PRO A 334 7.20 -2.22 -11.10
N LYS A 335 6.27 -3.01 -11.64
CA LYS A 335 5.38 -3.91 -10.91
C LYS A 335 5.54 -5.38 -11.32
N PHE A 336 6.58 -5.72 -12.07
CA PHE A 336 6.82 -7.10 -12.48
C PHE A 336 8.31 -7.41 -12.57
N ARG A 337 8.73 -8.41 -11.81
CA ARG A 337 10.10 -8.91 -11.76
C ARG A 337 10.10 -10.42 -11.97
N ILE A 338 11.14 -10.91 -12.62
CA ILE A 338 11.37 -12.34 -12.82
C ILE A 338 12.83 -12.64 -12.55
N GLY A 339 13.11 -13.78 -11.93
CA GLY A 339 14.44 -14.17 -11.55
C GLY A 339 14.62 -15.66 -11.48
N GLY A 340 15.85 -16.06 -11.24
CA GLY A 340 16.22 -17.42 -10.96
C GLY A 340 17.56 -17.48 -10.24
N GLY A 341 17.91 -18.65 -9.75
CA GLY A 341 19.14 -18.86 -9.02
C GLY A 341 19.47 -20.33 -8.86
N ALA A 342 20.62 -20.57 -8.27
CA ALA A 342 21.06 -21.89 -7.87
C ALA A 342 21.54 -21.84 -6.42
N GLU A 343 21.29 -22.94 -5.71
CA GLU A 343 21.68 -23.10 -4.32
C GLU A 343 22.28 -24.49 -4.13
N LEU A 344 23.41 -24.57 -3.43
CA LEU A 344 24.08 -25.80 -3.05
C LEU A 344 23.99 -25.93 -1.53
N ASP A 345 23.34 -26.98 -1.08
CA ASP A 345 23.25 -27.37 0.33
C ASP A 345 24.05 -28.66 0.56
N VAL A 346 24.85 -28.69 1.62
CA VAL A 346 25.52 -29.89 2.13
C VAL A 346 25.06 -30.09 3.56
N ASP A 347 24.29 -31.16 3.77
CA ASP A 347 23.64 -31.48 5.04
C ASP A 347 24.34 -32.65 5.72
N SER A 348 24.57 -32.51 7.03
CA SER A 348 24.95 -33.60 7.92
C SER A 348 24.18 -33.55 9.23
N PHE A 349 24.05 -34.70 9.90
CA PHE A 349 23.22 -34.83 11.11
C PHE A 349 24.00 -35.40 12.30
N ASP A 350 23.80 -34.84 13.49
CA ASP A 350 24.44 -35.29 14.73
C ASP A 350 23.54 -35.11 15.97
N ASP A 351 24.03 -35.59 17.11
CA ASP A 351 23.42 -35.46 18.43
C ASP A 351 24.23 -34.57 19.39
N GLN A 352 25.37 -34.02 18.96
CA GLN A 352 26.34 -33.36 19.84
C GLN A 352 25.78 -32.10 20.51
N HIS A 353 24.76 -31.50 19.89
CA HIS A 353 24.11 -30.27 20.34
C HIS A 353 22.79 -30.52 21.08
N LEU A 354 22.41 -31.78 21.31
CA LEU A 354 21.14 -32.14 21.94
C LEU A 354 21.23 -32.10 23.47
N GLU A 355 20.12 -31.72 24.11
CA GLU A 355 20.00 -31.77 25.56
C GLU A 355 19.67 -33.20 26.04
N GLN A 356 19.86 -33.50 27.33
CA GLN A 356 19.56 -34.84 27.86
C GLN A 356 18.11 -35.26 27.60
N ALA A 357 17.15 -34.33 27.71
CA ALA A 357 15.74 -34.62 27.42
C ALA A 357 15.48 -35.00 25.95
N ASP A 358 16.27 -34.43 25.01
CA ASP A 358 16.21 -34.77 23.60
C ASP A 358 16.75 -36.19 23.35
N LEU A 359 17.88 -36.51 23.99
CA LEU A 359 18.50 -37.84 23.92
C LEU A 359 17.59 -38.92 24.52
N ASP A 360 16.99 -38.65 25.68
CA ASP A 360 16.04 -39.56 26.34
C ASP A 360 14.79 -39.78 25.46
N ALA A 361 14.29 -38.73 24.79
CA ALA A 361 13.18 -38.84 23.85
C ALA A 361 13.56 -39.70 22.64
N ASN A 362 14.74 -39.50 22.05
CA ASN A 362 15.25 -40.31 20.94
C ASN A 362 15.39 -41.79 21.33
N MET A 363 15.90 -42.08 22.53
CA MET A 363 16.00 -43.47 23.03
C MET A 363 14.62 -44.10 23.22
N ARG A 364 13.64 -43.32 23.71
CA ARG A 364 12.26 -43.78 23.93
C ARG A 364 11.53 -44.08 22.61
N THR A 365 11.75 -43.27 21.58
CA THR A 365 11.05 -43.40 20.29
C THR A 365 11.83 -44.19 19.24
N GLY A 366 13.12 -44.44 19.47
CA GLY A 366 14.00 -45.11 18.51
C GLY A 366 14.24 -44.27 17.25
N LEU A 367 14.30 -42.95 17.39
CA LEU A 367 14.43 -42.03 16.26
C LEU A 367 15.76 -42.26 15.51
N ALA A 368 15.67 -42.44 14.20
CA ALA A 368 16.82 -42.47 13.29
C ALA A 368 17.02 -41.07 12.67
N PHE A 369 18.28 -40.65 12.54
CA PHE A 369 18.60 -39.39 11.87
C PHE A 369 18.39 -39.49 10.36
N PRO A 370 18.03 -38.38 9.70
CA PRO A 370 18.04 -38.32 8.25
C PRO A 370 19.43 -38.63 7.68
N GLU A 371 19.47 -39.09 6.43
CA GLU A 371 20.74 -39.32 5.73
C GLU A 371 21.38 -37.98 5.32
N ASP A 372 22.70 -37.90 5.50
CA ASP A 372 23.54 -36.85 4.94
C ASP A 372 23.27 -36.70 3.44
N ALA A 373 23.20 -35.46 2.96
CA ALA A 373 22.87 -35.21 1.57
C ALA A 373 23.47 -33.93 1.02
N ARG A 374 23.97 -34.01 -0.21
CA ARG A 374 24.27 -32.85 -1.05
C ARG A 374 23.09 -32.57 -1.97
N THR A 375 22.52 -31.37 -1.85
CA THR A 375 21.37 -30.93 -2.65
C THR A 375 21.76 -29.77 -3.55
N VAL A 376 21.50 -29.91 -4.85
CA VAL A 376 21.64 -28.83 -5.84
C VAL A 376 20.24 -28.37 -6.22
N LEU A 377 19.90 -27.14 -5.83
CA LEU A 377 18.60 -26.52 -6.03
C LEU A 377 18.66 -25.53 -7.18
N VAL A 378 17.71 -25.63 -8.10
CA VAL A 378 17.42 -24.58 -9.09
C VAL A 378 16.18 -23.84 -8.62
N ARG A 379 16.23 -22.51 -8.61
CA ARG A 379 15.13 -21.63 -8.20
C ARG A 379 14.67 -20.79 -9.39
N LEU A 380 13.36 -20.64 -9.55
CA LEU A 380 12.72 -19.65 -10.41
C LEU A 380 11.76 -18.82 -9.57
N THR A 381 11.74 -17.51 -9.78
CA THR A 381 10.89 -16.58 -9.04
C THR A 381 10.20 -15.61 -9.98
N ALA A 382 8.89 -15.41 -9.81
CA ALA A 382 8.14 -14.35 -10.47
C ALA A 382 7.45 -13.50 -9.41
N ARG A 383 7.56 -12.18 -9.51
CA ARG A 383 6.95 -11.21 -8.58
C ARG A 383 6.14 -10.17 -9.34
N ALA A 384 4.88 -10.02 -8.96
CA ALA A 384 3.98 -9.00 -9.46
C ALA A 384 3.59 -8.01 -8.35
N GLY A 385 3.30 -6.76 -8.73
CA GLY A 385 2.97 -5.68 -7.80
C GLY A 385 4.18 -4.94 -7.24
N ARG A 386 3.94 -4.01 -6.30
CA ARG A 386 4.94 -3.16 -5.64
C ARG A 386 4.41 -2.68 -4.29
N LEU A 387 5.29 -2.59 -3.30
CA LEU A 387 5.05 -1.90 -2.03
C LEU A 387 5.72 -0.53 -2.08
N ASP A 388 4.93 0.51 -1.80
CA ASP A 388 5.34 1.91 -1.79
C ASP A 388 5.57 2.40 -0.36
N HIS A 389 6.84 2.64 -0.08
CA HIS A 389 7.34 3.07 1.22
C HIS A 389 7.34 4.59 1.35
N ASP A 390 6.96 5.06 2.52
CA ASP A 390 7.13 6.45 2.97
C ASP A 390 7.47 6.42 4.45
N ASN A 391 8.77 6.43 4.75
CA ASN A 391 9.30 6.22 6.09
C ASN A 391 8.79 4.89 6.68
N TYR A 392 7.93 4.92 7.70
CA TYR A 392 7.34 3.74 8.34
C TYR A 392 5.98 3.33 7.76
N LEU A 393 5.45 4.09 6.80
CA LEU A 393 4.17 3.84 6.14
C LEU A 393 4.39 3.03 4.86
N VAL A 394 3.53 2.05 4.63
CA VAL A 394 3.59 1.20 3.44
C VAL A 394 2.21 1.13 2.78
N SER A 395 2.16 1.23 1.46
CA SER A 395 0.94 1.04 0.66
C SER A 395 1.23 0.15 -0.54
N GLY A 396 0.22 -0.56 -1.04
CA GLY A 396 0.33 -1.38 -2.24
C GLY A 396 0.27 -2.86 -1.92
N ALA A 397 0.59 -3.68 -2.91
CA ALA A 397 0.58 -5.12 -2.76
C ALA A 397 1.61 -5.76 -3.69
N THR A 398 2.15 -6.89 -3.27
CA THR A 398 3.03 -7.75 -4.04
C THR A 398 2.58 -9.19 -3.91
N ALA A 399 2.69 -9.95 -5.00
CA ALA A 399 2.55 -11.40 -5.01
C ALA A 399 3.83 -11.98 -5.64
N ALA A 400 4.41 -12.99 -5.02
CA ALA A 400 5.57 -13.72 -5.51
C ALA A 400 5.26 -15.21 -5.58
N LEU A 401 5.70 -15.86 -6.65
CA LEU A 401 5.69 -17.30 -6.81
C LEU A 401 7.13 -17.75 -6.97
N THR A 402 7.56 -18.68 -6.13
CA THR A 402 8.88 -19.31 -6.20
C THR A 402 8.69 -20.80 -6.43
N TRP A 403 9.35 -21.30 -7.47
CA TRP A 403 9.47 -22.73 -7.74
C TRP A 403 10.92 -23.14 -7.55
N GLU A 404 11.13 -24.24 -6.84
CA GLU A 404 12.43 -24.83 -6.59
C GLU A 404 12.41 -26.31 -6.95
N ALA A 405 13.51 -26.79 -7.54
CA ALA A 405 13.68 -28.19 -7.89
C ALA A 405 15.08 -28.67 -7.53
N ALA A 406 15.14 -29.84 -6.91
CA ALA A 406 16.34 -30.64 -6.71
C ALA A 406 16.17 -31.94 -7.50
N GLU A 407 17.13 -32.24 -8.37
CA GLU A 407 17.06 -33.40 -9.26
C GLU A 407 18.40 -34.12 -9.32
N ARG A 408 18.36 -35.45 -9.43
CA ARG A 408 19.57 -36.26 -9.56
C ARG A 408 20.40 -35.89 -10.79
N VAL A 409 19.75 -35.51 -11.89
CA VAL A 409 20.42 -35.06 -13.12
C VAL A 409 21.22 -33.77 -12.92
N LEU A 410 20.89 -32.98 -11.89
CA LEU A 410 21.60 -31.76 -11.52
C LEU A 410 22.72 -32.02 -10.49
N GLY A 411 22.98 -33.28 -10.13
CA GLY A 411 23.99 -33.67 -9.14
C GLY A 411 23.51 -33.63 -7.69
N SER A 412 22.18 -33.53 -7.49
CA SER A 412 21.54 -33.60 -6.17
C SER A 412 21.33 -35.06 -5.73
N GLU A 413 21.54 -35.35 -4.45
CA GLU A 413 21.27 -36.66 -3.84
C GLU A 413 19.79 -36.80 -3.44
N LEU A 414 19.15 -35.67 -3.10
CA LEU A 414 17.70 -35.57 -2.89
C LEU A 414 16.97 -35.21 -4.19
N GLY A 415 15.74 -35.71 -4.33
CA GLY A 415 14.82 -35.38 -5.42
C GLY A 415 13.53 -34.77 -4.91
N PHE A 416 13.22 -33.53 -5.29
CA PHE A 416 11.96 -32.88 -4.93
C PHE A 416 11.65 -31.63 -5.75
N HIS A 417 10.36 -31.26 -5.78
CA HIS A 417 9.89 -29.94 -6.18
C HIS A 417 9.22 -29.25 -5.00
N ARG A 418 9.43 -27.93 -4.92
CA ARG A 418 8.81 -27.05 -3.93
C ARG A 418 8.24 -25.83 -4.63
N VAL A 419 7.00 -25.48 -4.29
CA VAL A 419 6.34 -24.25 -4.75
C VAL A 419 5.94 -23.45 -3.52
N VAL A 420 6.32 -22.17 -3.52
CA VAL A 420 5.95 -21.21 -2.47
C VAL A 420 5.33 -19.97 -3.10
N GLY A 421 4.09 -19.66 -2.72
CA GLY A 421 3.41 -18.42 -3.07
C GLY A 421 3.36 -17.48 -1.87
N GLU A 422 3.83 -16.25 -2.02
CA GLU A 422 3.75 -15.20 -0.99
C GLU A 422 2.97 -14.00 -1.51
N GLY A 423 1.93 -13.57 -0.79
CA GLY A 423 1.22 -12.33 -1.04
C GLY A 423 1.36 -11.39 0.15
N ILE A 424 1.81 -10.16 -0.08
CA ILE A 424 1.87 -9.09 0.95
C ILE A 424 1.05 -7.90 0.44
N GLY A 425 0.13 -7.41 1.27
CA GLY A 425 -0.66 -6.23 0.99
C GLY A 425 -0.62 -5.26 2.16
N ALA A 426 -0.47 -3.97 1.88
CA ALA A 426 -0.50 -2.92 2.90
C ALA A 426 -1.31 -1.72 2.43
N ARG A 427 -1.98 -1.06 3.37
CA ARG A 427 -2.75 0.15 3.10
C ARG A 427 -2.56 1.18 4.21
N ARG A 428 -2.18 2.39 3.83
CA ARG A 428 -2.20 3.55 4.71
C ARG A 428 -3.63 3.92 5.07
N LEU A 429 -3.86 4.19 6.35
CA LEU A 429 -5.13 4.61 6.93
C LEU A 429 -5.00 6.04 7.48
N PRO A 430 -6.11 6.69 7.87
CA PRO A 430 -6.06 7.96 8.59
C PRO A 430 -5.14 7.92 9.82
N TRP A 431 -4.74 9.10 10.31
CA TRP A 431 -3.80 9.25 11.44
C TRP A 431 -2.44 8.58 11.25
N ARG A 432 -2.02 8.39 9.99
CA ARG A 432 -0.76 7.72 9.63
C ARG A 432 -0.69 6.29 10.20
N ALA A 433 -1.83 5.62 10.35
CA ALA A 433 -1.87 4.19 10.65
C ALA A 433 -1.65 3.35 9.39
N ASN A 434 -1.33 2.08 9.57
CA ASN A 434 -1.10 1.14 8.47
C ASN A 434 -1.73 -0.21 8.82
N VAL A 435 -2.53 -0.77 7.91
CA VAL A 435 -2.92 -2.17 7.98
C VAL A 435 -2.10 -2.94 6.96
N ALA A 436 -1.54 -4.08 7.36
CA ALA A 436 -0.74 -4.94 6.52
C ALA A 436 -1.19 -6.40 6.69
N ALA A 437 -1.20 -7.15 5.60
CA ALA A 437 -1.51 -8.57 5.61
C ALA A 437 -0.47 -9.35 4.78
N ARG A 438 -0.17 -10.57 5.21
CA ARG A 438 0.64 -11.53 4.47
C ARG A 438 -0.11 -12.85 4.36
N VAL A 439 -0.01 -13.50 3.22
CA VAL A 439 -0.42 -14.89 3.00
C VAL A 439 0.78 -15.63 2.41
N LEU A 440 1.08 -16.80 2.95
CA LEU A 440 2.12 -17.69 2.47
C LEU A 440 1.49 -19.06 2.21
N LEU A 441 1.72 -19.62 1.03
CA LEU A 441 1.24 -20.94 0.62
C LEU A 441 2.46 -21.76 0.20
N GLY A 442 2.53 -23.02 0.64
CA GLY A 442 3.63 -23.91 0.34
C GLY A 442 3.14 -25.31 -0.04
N ALA A 443 3.74 -25.90 -1.06
CA ALA A 443 3.53 -27.28 -1.45
C ALA A 443 4.86 -27.93 -1.88
N MET A 444 5.05 -29.18 -1.51
CA MET A 444 6.26 -29.95 -1.78
C MET A 444 5.93 -31.39 -2.15
N THR A 445 6.71 -31.99 -3.06
CA THR A 445 6.49 -33.37 -3.53
C THR A 445 7.21 -34.44 -2.72
N SER A 446 8.15 -34.06 -1.86
CA SER A 446 8.99 -34.96 -1.08
C SER A 446 8.79 -34.73 0.41
N GLU A 447 8.93 -35.79 1.19
CA GLU A 447 8.92 -35.77 2.65
C GLU A 447 10.34 -35.74 3.23
N ALA A 448 11.34 -35.30 2.45
CA ALA A 448 12.69 -35.10 2.97
C ALA A 448 12.63 -34.21 4.23
N GLU A 449 12.86 -34.82 5.39
CA GLU A 449 12.62 -34.26 6.73
C GLU A 449 13.40 -32.95 6.98
N GLN A 450 14.52 -32.79 6.26
CA GLN A 450 15.38 -31.61 6.25
C GLN A 450 14.90 -30.48 5.32
N GLN A 451 13.83 -30.67 4.56
CA GLN A 451 13.29 -29.72 3.58
C GLN A 451 11.78 -29.43 3.73
N VAL A 452 11.05 -30.22 4.54
CA VAL A 452 9.62 -30.00 4.85
C VAL A 452 9.37 -28.62 5.46
N PHE A 453 8.15 -28.12 5.27
CA PHE A 453 7.75 -26.84 5.84
C PHE A 453 7.59 -26.95 7.35
N ARG A 454 8.06 -25.92 8.05
CA ARG A 454 7.99 -25.81 9.51
C ARG A 454 7.43 -24.43 9.85
N ILE A 455 6.28 -24.40 10.51
CA ILE A 455 5.63 -23.15 10.95
C ILE A 455 5.57 -23.08 12.47
N GLY A 456 5.47 -21.86 12.97
CA GLY A 456 5.55 -21.51 14.38
C GLY A 456 6.59 -20.41 14.61
N GLY A 457 6.97 -20.20 15.86
CA GLY A 457 8.06 -19.31 16.23
C GLY A 457 7.81 -17.84 15.89
N LEU A 458 8.84 -17.17 15.38
CA LEU A 458 8.92 -15.71 15.29
C LEU A 458 8.88 -15.19 13.85
N GLU A 459 8.58 -16.08 12.91
CA GLU A 459 8.49 -15.75 11.49
C GLU A 459 7.11 -16.07 10.91
N HIS A 460 6.38 -17.04 11.47
CA HIS A 460 5.10 -17.51 10.92
C HIS A 460 3.92 -17.22 11.85
N VAL A 461 3.82 -17.93 12.97
CA VAL A 461 2.70 -17.84 13.92
C VAL A 461 3.25 -17.68 15.34
N ARG A 462 3.10 -16.46 15.90
CA ARG A 462 3.67 -16.11 17.20
C ARG A 462 3.02 -16.89 18.34
N GLY A 463 3.78 -17.17 19.39
CA GLY A 463 3.28 -17.85 20.60
C GLY A 463 3.33 -19.38 20.56
N PHE A 464 3.65 -19.98 19.41
CA PHE A 464 3.97 -21.40 19.27
C PHE A 464 5.49 -21.62 19.19
N PHE A 465 5.96 -22.84 19.49
CA PHE A 465 7.38 -23.18 19.34
C PHE A 465 7.80 -23.12 17.87
N ASP A 466 9.08 -22.85 17.62
CA ASP A 466 9.61 -22.85 16.26
C ASP A 466 9.52 -24.26 15.66
N GLY A 467 8.93 -24.36 14.48
CA GLY A 467 8.69 -25.64 13.80
C GLY A 467 7.77 -26.61 14.53
N GLN A 468 6.91 -26.15 15.44
CA GLN A 468 5.93 -26.97 16.14
C GLN A 468 4.97 -27.70 15.17
N PHE A 469 4.65 -27.08 14.03
CA PHE A 469 3.82 -27.70 13.01
C PHE A 469 4.65 -27.94 11.76
N VAL A 470 4.66 -29.19 11.31
CA VAL A 470 5.49 -29.68 10.21
C VAL A 470 4.61 -30.28 9.12
N GLY A 471 4.99 -30.14 7.86
CA GLY A 471 4.32 -30.83 6.75
C GLY A 471 4.85 -30.46 5.36
N SER A 472 4.49 -31.27 4.36
CA SER A 472 4.84 -31.05 2.95
C SER A 472 3.94 -30.00 2.28
N TRP A 473 2.81 -29.66 2.92
CA TRP A 473 1.92 -28.59 2.54
C TRP A 473 1.77 -27.62 3.71
N MET A 474 1.65 -26.32 3.41
CA MET A 474 1.37 -25.32 4.42
C MET A 474 0.60 -24.12 3.88
N TRP A 475 -0.11 -23.44 4.80
CA TRP A 475 -0.50 -22.06 4.61
C TRP A 475 -0.31 -21.25 5.89
N VAL A 476 0.02 -19.97 5.76
CA VAL A 476 0.12 -19.00 6.85
C VAL A 476 -0.59 -17.73 6.43
N ALA A 477 -1.34 -17.11 7.34
CA ALA A 477 -1.95 -15.81 7.15
C ALA A 477 -1.64 -14.91 8.35
N ASN A 478 -1.17 -13.70 8.09
CA ASN A 478 -0.88 -12.71 9.11
C ASN A 478 -1.61 -11.42 8.79
N LEU A 479 -2.17 -10.78 9.82
CA LEU A 479 -2.78 -9.45 9.74
C LEU A 479 -2.21 -8.60 10.86
N GLU A 480 -1.72 -7.41 10.53
CA GLU A 480 -1.23 -6.42 11.48
C GLU A 480 -1.89 -5.06 11.26
N TYR A 481 -2.44 -4.50 12.34
CA TYR A 481 -2.79 -3.09 12.42
C TYR A 481 -1.69 -2.35 13.20
N ARG A 482 -1.10 -1.33 12.57
CA ARG A 482 0.07 -0.60 13.06
C ARG A 482 -0.29 0.87 13.24
N ILE A 483 -0.27 1.38 14.46
CA ILE A 483 -0.61 2.78 14.79
C ILE A 483 0.60 3.51 15.40
N PRO A 484 1.09 4.60 14.79
CA PRO A 484 2.16 5.41 15.37
C PRO A 484 1.60 6.33 16.45
N SER A 485 1.75 5.97 17.72
CA SER A 485 1.31 6.81 18.84
C SER A 485 2.22 8.03 19.05
N LEU A 486 3.47 7.96 18.59
CA LEU A 486 4.38 9.09 18.50
C LEU A 486 5.17 9.00 17.20
N ALA A 487 5.22 10.07 16.42
CA ALA A 487 6.00 10.12 15.19
C ALA A 487 6.78 11.43 15.10
N THR A 488 8.09 11.35 15.35
CA THR A 488 9.03 12.47 15.19
C THR A 488 9.97 12.22 14.02
N ARG A 489 10.88 13.17 13.74
CA ARG A 489 11.92 12.99 12.71
C ARG A 489 12.99 11.95 13.08
N ARG A 490 13.13 11.58 14.36
CA ARG A 490 14.21 10.70 14.85
C ARG A 490 13.72 9.38 15.43
N VAL A 491 12.52 9.41 16.03
CA VAL A 491 11.93 8.28 16.76
C VAL A 491 10.45 8.17 16.41
N VAL A 492 9.99 6.94 16.18
CA VAL A 492 8.58 6.59 16.07
C VAL A 492 8.28 5.51 17.09
N LEU A 493 7.31 5.75 17.96
CA LEU A 493 6.71 4.74 18.82
C LEU A 493 5.44 4.25 18.15
N GLN A 494 5.41 2.98 17.80
CA GLN A 494 4.30 2.34 17.09
C GLN A 494 3.73 1.21 17.93
N HIS A 495 2.42 1.22 18.15
CA HIS A 495 1.71 0.10 18.73
C HIS A 495 1.13 -0.75 17.62
N THR A 496 1.05 -2.06 17.85
CA THR A 496 0.53 -3.01 16.87
C THR A 496 -0.47 -3.96 17.51
N ALA A 497 -1.54 -4.27 16.78
CA ALA A 497 -2.40 -5.40 17.07
C ALA A 497 -2.29 -6.38 15.91
N PHE A 498 -2.26 -7.68 16.21
CA PHE A 498 -2.05 -8.69 15.18
C PHE A 498 -2.86 -9.96 15.40
N VAL A 499 -3.12 -10.64 14.29
CA VAL A 499 -3.68 -11.98 14.24
C VAL A 499 -2.82 -12.80 13.28
N ASP A 500 -2.36 -13.95 13.74
CA ASP A 500 -1.62 -14.92 12.95
C ASP A 500 -2.40 -16.23 12.91
N LEU A 501 -2.45 -16.87 11.75
CA LEU A 501 -3.02 -18.19 11.54
C LEU A 501 -2.05 -19.00 10.69
N GLY A 502 -2.02 -20.31 10.88
CA GLY A 502 -1.31 -21.18 9.95
C GLY A 502 -1.57 -22.64 10.20
N GLN A 503 -1.41 -23.45 9.17
CA GLN A 503 -1.66 -24.88 9.20
C GLN A 503 -0.64 -25.60 8.30
N THR A 504 -0.26 -26.80 8.71
CA THR A 504 0.51 -27.75 7.89
C THR A 504 -0.25 -29.04 7.68
N GLY A 505 0.16 -29.81 6.68
CA GLY A 505 -0.40 -31.13 6.37
C GLY A 505 0.51 -31.94 5.47
N ALA A 506 0.24 -33.25 5.40
CA ALA A 506 0.89 -34.14 4.43
C ALA A 506 0.27 -33.95 3.02
N SER A 507 -1.01 -33.56 2.97
CA SER A 507 -1.75 -33.28 1.74
C SER A 507 -2.50 -31.95 1.80
N ALA A 508 -2.96 -31.47 0.64
CA ALA A 508 -3.81 -30.28 0.55
C ALA A 508 -5.14 -30.42 1.33
N ALA A 509 -5.68 -31.63 1.46
CA ALA A 509 -6.93 -31.87 2.19
C ALA A 509 -6.75 -31.66 3.70
N ASP A 510 -5.58 -32.01 4.24
CA ASP A 510 -5.25 -31.86 5.66
C ASP A 510 -5.21 -30.39 6.11
N LEU A 511 -4.99 -29.46 5.16
CA LEU A 511 -4.91 -28.02 5.42
C LEU A 511 -6.25 -27.40 5.84
N VAL A 512 -7.37 -28.06 5.53
CA VAL A 512 -8.73 -27.59 5.84
C VAL A 512 -9.52 -28.57 6.69
N ALA A 513 -8.98 -29.76 6.94
CA ALA A 513 -9.65 -30.81 7.72
C ALA A 513 -9.86 -30.44 9.20
N ARG A 514 -9.15 -29.42 9.72
CA ARG A 514 -9.15 -29.03 11.14
C ARG A 514 -9.08 -27.52 11.29
N ASN A 515 -9.39 -27.04 12.49
CA ASN A 515 -9.22 -25.64 12.84
C ASN A 515 -7.72 -25.29 12.89
N PRO A 516 -7.28 -24.20 12.23
CA PRO A 516 -5.89 -23.81 12.26
C PRO A 516 -5.49 -23.26 13.64
N PRO A 517 -4.24 -23.48 14.08
CA PRO A 517 -3.61 -22.68 15.13
C PRO A 517 -3.80 -21.17 14.88
N VAL A 518 -4.23 -20.45 15.91
CA VAL A 518 -4.45 -19.00 15.87
C VAL A 518 -3.66 -18.33 16.98
N ALA A 519 -3.00 -17.22 16.66
CA ALA A 519 -2.42 -16.34 17.66
C ALA A 519 -2.96 -14.92 17.51
N ILE A 520 -3.35 -14.32 18.63
CA ILE A 520 -3.80 -12.93 18.70
C ILE A 520 -2.91 -12.20 19.68
N GLY A 521 -2.47 -11.00 19.32
CA GLY A 521 -1.55 -10.28 20.19
C GLY A 521 -1.45 -8.80 19.97
N LEU A 522 -0.67 -8.19 20.87
CA LEU A 522 -0.35 -6.78 20.88
C LEU A 522 1.16 -6.61 20.88
N GLY A 523 1.64 -5.51 20.32
CA GLY A 523 3.06 -5.22 20.23
C GLY A 523 3.39 -3.74 20.36
N ILE A 524 4.62 -3.47 20.77
CA ILE A 524 5.21 -2.13 20.84
C ILE A 524 6.49 -2.15 20.01
N ARG A 525 6.64 -1.12 19.18
CA ARG A 525 7.77 -0.97 18.25
C ARG A 525 8.41 0.41 18.42
N LEU A 526 9.73 0.42 18.54
CA LEU A 526 10.54 1.63 18.52
C LEU A 526 11.31 1.68 17.20
N LEU A 527 11.01 2.65 16.35
CA LEU A 527 11.64 2.82 15.04
C LEU A 527 12.48 4.09 15.00
N SER A 528 13.57 4.06 14.22
CA SER A 528 14.29 5.28 13.86
C SER A 528 14.19 5.57 12.36
N PRO A 529 13.48 6.64 11.94
CA PRO A 529 13.43 7.06 10.54
C PRO A 529 14.79 7.36 9.91
N ARG A 530 15.79 7.70 10.73
CA ARG A 530 17.14 8.07 10.28
C ARG A 530 18.07 6.89 10.07
N ILE A 531 17.74 5.71 10.61
CA ILE A 531 18.56 4.51 10.46
C ILE A 531 17.79 3.57 9.55
N HIS A 532 18.45 3.01 8.54
CA HIS A 532 17.81 2.10 7.61
C HIS A 532 17.14 0.94 8.39
N ARG A 533 15.84 0.70 8.14
CA ARG A 533 15.01 -0.39 8.69
C ARG A 533 15.14 -0.71 10.19
N LEU A 534 15.63 0.22 11.03
CA LEU A 534 15.77 -0.02 12.46
C LEU A 534 14.40 0.02 13.12
N VAL A 535 13.94 -1.15 13.54
CA VAL A 535 12.73 -1.35 14.33
C VAL A 535 13.07 -2.32 15.44
N LEU A 536 12.91 -1.91 16.69
CA LEU A 536 12.97 -2.80 17.85
C LEU A 536 11.56 -3.15 18.25
N ARG A 537 11.28 -4.44 18.46
CA ARG A 537 9.93 -4.95 18.70
C ARG A 537 9.83 -5.70 20.01
N LEU A 538 8.70 -5.54 20.66
CA LEU A 538 8.23 -6.36 21.76
C LEU A 538 6.78 -6.74 21.50
N ASP A 539 6.52 -8.02 21.25
CA ASP A 539 5.19 -8.54 20.95
C ASP A 539 4.76 -9.56 22.02
N TYR A 540 3.51 -9.48 22.46
CA TYR A 540 2.86 -10.45 23.34
C TYR A 540 1.74 -11.16 22.57
N ALA A 541 1.78 -12.48 22.54
CA ALA A 541 0.82 -13.32 21.81
C ALA A 541 0.09 -14.29 22.77
N LEU A 542 -1.23 -14.40 22.57
CA LEU A 542 -2.08 -15.47 23.09
C LEU A 542 -2.36 -16.43 21.93
N ALA A 543 -1.90 -17.66 22.05
CA ALA A 543 -1.95 -18.68 21.02
C ALA A 543 -2.90 -19.81 21.41
N PHE A 544 -3.72 -20.25 20.46
CA PHE A 544 -4.79 -21.22 20.62
C PHE A 544 -4.66 -22.32 19.57
N SER A 545 -4.64 -23.58 20.00
CA SER A 545 -4.69 -24.77 19.15
C SER A 545 -5.55 -25.85 19.81
N GLU A 546 -5.86 -26.95 19.12
CA GLU A 546 -6.70 -28.05 19.64
C GLU A 546 -6.18 -28.50 21.02
N GLY A 547 -6.96 -28.20 22.07
CA GLY A 547 -6.66 -28.58 23.46
C GLY A 547 -5.53 -27.80 24.15
N THR A 548 -4.90 -26.82 23.50
CA THR A 548 -3.73 -26.11 24.05
C THR A 548 -3.88 -24.59 23.95
N THR A 549 -3.59 -23.90 25.06
CA THR A 549 -3.42 -22.44 25.09
C THR A 549 -2.00 -22.11 25.49
N ALA A 550 -1.29 -21.36 24.65
CA ALA A 550 0.06 -20.90 24.91
C ALA A 550 0.10 -19.37 25.00
N ARG A 551 1.09 -18.84 25.70
CA ARG A 551 1.34 -17.40 25.82
C ARG A 551 2.82 -17.16 25.61
N GLY A 552 3.16 -16.16 24.81
CA GLY A 552 4.55 -15.88 24.46
C GLY A 552 4.83 -14.39 24.42
N ILE A 553 5.97 -14.00 24.99
CA ILE A 553 6.60 -12.72 24.71
C ILE A 553 7.67 -12.97 23.66
N SER A 554 7.78 -12.08 22.69
CA SER A 554 8.81 -12.15 21.67
C SER A 554 9.46 -10.81 21.42
N PHE A 555 10.76 -10.87 21.18
CA PHE A 555 11.57 -9.74 20.79
C PHE A 555 12.04 -9.93 19.36
N GLY A 556 12.10 -8.85 18.60
CA GLY A 556 12.58 -8.91 17.23
C GLY A 556 13.13 -7.58 16.75
N VAL A 557 13.84 -7.67 15.63
CA VAL A 557 14.34 -6.52 14.89
C VAL A 557 13.62 -6.49 13.54
N GLN A 558 13.41 -5.28 12.99
CA GLN A 558 12.65 -5.03 11.75
C GLN A 558 11.13 -5.22 11.89
N GLN A 559 10.38 -5.17 10.78
CA GLN A 559 8.95 -5.49 10.75
C GLN A 559 8.75 -7.02 10.67
N PHE A 560 7.55 -7.53 10.96
CA PHE A 560 7.27 -8.99 10.93
C PHE A 560 7.23 -9.56 9.53
N PHE A 561 6.61 -8.79 8.64
CA PHE A 561 6.55 -8.96 7.21
C PHE A 561 6.37 -7.58 6.58
#